data_AF-A0A7V7CRS9-F1
#
_entry.id   AF-A0A7V7CRS9-F1
#
_cell.length_a   1.000
_cell.length_b   1.000
_cell.length_c   1.000
_cell.angle_alpha   90.00
_cell.angle_beta   90.00
_cell.angle_gamma   90.00
#
_symmetry.space_group_name_H-M   'P 1'
#
loop_
_entity.id
_entity.type
_entity.pdbx_description
1 polymer ?
#
loop_
_entity_poly.entity_id
_entity_poly.type
_entity_poly.pdbx_seq_one_letter_code
_entity_poly.pdbx_strand_id
1 'polypeptide(L)' 'VAAIREAADAGKSIKVALDGAAIAAQKGAVSTKDFTARFGRAKNLGERVLGTQDPGATSMSYLFQGFSAGVV' A
#
# COMPACT_ATOMS: atom_id res chain seq x y z
N VAL A 1 7.38 3.21 1.35
CA VAL A 1 8.70 3.61 1.92
C VAL A 1 9.04 5.06 1.62
N ALA A 2 8.87 5.54 0.38
CA ALA A 2 9.11 6.94 0.01
C ALA A 2 8.41 7.96 0.95
N ALA A 3 7.09 7.83 1.13
CA ALA A 3 6.31 8.74 1.99
C ALA A 3 6.83 8.86 3.44
N ILE A 4 7.28 7.75 4.05
CA ILE A 4 7.83 7.78 5.42
C ILE A 4 9.23 8.41 5.43
N ARG A 5 10.08 8.08 4.45
CA ARG A 5 11.42 8.68 4.33
C ARG A 5 11.34 10.18 4.11
N GLU A 6 10.51 10.63 3.17
CA GLU A 6 10.28 12.06 2.91
C GLU A 6 9.78 12.79 4.15
N ALA A 7 8.89 12.18 4.93
CA ALA A 7 8.43 12.75 6.18
C ALA A 7 9.55 12.82 7.23
N ALA A 8 10.38 11.77 7.34
CA ALA A 8 11.52 11.74 8.25
C ALA A 8 12.59 12.77 7.89
N ASP A 9 12.96 12.85 6.61
CA ASP A 9 13.96 13.79 6.09
C ASP A 9 13.49 15.25 6.27
N ALA A 10 12.18 15.49 6.21
CA ALA A 10 11.56 16.79 6.46
C ALA A 10 11.27 17.06 7.96
N GLY A 11 11.68 16.18 8.87
CA GLY A 11 11.47 16.35 10.32
C GLY A 11 9.99 16.36 10.75
N LYS A 12 9.11 15.75 9.96
CA LYS A 12 7.67 15.71 10.26
C LYS A 12 7.37 14.72 11.38
N SER A 13 6.23 14.92 12.05
CA SER A 13 5.78 14.01 13.10
C SER A 13 5.50 12.61 12.55
N ILE A 14 5.60 11.61 13.42
CA ILE A 14 5.27 10.22 13.10
C ILE A 14 3.84 10.08 12.57
N LYS A 15 2.89 10.88 13.08
CA LYS A 15 1.51 10.92 12.60
C LYS A 15 1.46 11.30 11.12
N VAL A 16 2.11 12.41 10.74
CA VAL A 16 2.13 12.86 9.34
C VAL A 16 2.82 11.84 8.43
N ALA A 17 3.88 11.19 8.92
CA ALA A 17 4.55 10.12 8.17
C ALA A 17 3.63 8.92 7.92
N LEU A 18 2.87 8.48 8.94
CA LEU A 18 1.95 7.36 8.85
C LEU A 18 0.71 7.66 8.02
N ASP A 19 0.19 8.89 8.09
CA ASP A 19 -0.92 9.34 7.23
C ASP A 19 -0.51 9.29 5.75
N GLY A 20 0.68 9.81 5.42
CA GLY A 20 1.26 9.72 4.09
C GLY A 20 1.48 8.27 3.65
N ALA A 21 1.94 7.41 4.56
CA ALA A 21 2.12 5.98 4.30
C ALA A 21 0.80 5.26 4.01
N ALA A 22 -0.26 5.54 4.77
CA ALA A 22 -1.58 4.96 4.58
C ALA A 22 -2.16 5.32 3.21
N ILE A 23 -2.06 6.60 2.81
CA ILE A 23 -2.49 7.06 1.49
C ILE A 23 -1.67 6.39 0.38
N ALA A 24 -0.35 6.34 0.53
CA ALA A 24 0.52 5.72 -0.46
C ALA A 24 0.27 4.21 -0.59
N ALA A 25 0.05 3.50 0.52
CA ALA A 25 -0.26 2.08 0.53
C ALA A 25 -1.61 1.78 -0.11
N GLN A 26 -2.64 2.59 0.15
CA GLN A 26 -3.94 2.44 -0.51
C GLN A 26 -3.83 2.65 -2.03
N LYS A 27 -3.14 3.69 -2.48
CA LYS A 27 -2.89 3.95 -3.91
C LYS A 27 -2.15 2.78 -4.56
N GLY A 28 -1.07 2.32 -3.92
CA GLY A 28 -0.29 1.18 -4.41
C GLY A 28 -1.10 -0.12 -4.46
N ALA A 29 -2.01 -0.32 -3.50
CA ALA A 29 -2.92 -1.46 -3.53
C ALA A 29 -3.89 -1.36 -4.72
N VAL A 30 -4.55 -0.21 -4.94
CA VAL A 30 -5.48 -0.03 -6.07
C VAL A 30 -4.79 -0.21 -7.42
N SER A 31 -3.56 0.29 -7.60
CA SER A 31 -2.83 0.16 -8.86
C SER A 31 -2.49 -1.29 -9.24
N THR A 32 -2.55 -2.24 -8.31
CA THR A 32 -2.29 -3.65 -8.63
C THR A 32 -3.29 -4.26 -9.62
N LYS A 33 -4.46 -3.62 -9.81
CA LYS A 33 -5.43 -4.01 -10.83
C LYS A 33 -4.85 -3.97 -12.24
N ASP A 34 -3.82 -3.16 -12.47
CA ASP A 34 -3.20 -2.99 -13.78
C ASP A 34 -2.01 -3.95 -13.99
N PHE A 35 -1.73 -4.84 -13.03
CA PHE A 35 -0.56 -5.71 -13.06
C PHE A 35 -0.91 -7.15 -13.36
N THR A 36 -0.08 -7.81 -14.17
CA THR A 36 -0.07 -9.27 -14.24
C THR A 36 0.71 -9.84 -13.07
N ALA A 37 0.14 -10.85 -12.40
CA ALA A 37 0.76 -11.46 -11.24
C ALA A 37 1.98 -12.31 -11.65
N ARG A 38 3.17 -11.94 -11.17
CA ARG A 38 4.42 -12.72 -11.38
C ARG A 38 4.67 -13.75 -10.27
N PHE A 39 4.08 -13.55 -9.10
CA PHE A 39 4.32 -14.33 -7.89
C PHE A 39 3.00 -14.80 -7.25
N GLY A 40 3.08 -15.73 -6.30
CA GLY A 40 1.94 -16.23 -5.54
C GLY A 40 1.00 -17.14 -6.34
N ARG A 41 -0.24 -17.33 -5.83
CA ARG A 41 -1.27 -18.18 -6.47
C ARG A 41 -1.89 -17.54 -7.71
N ALA A 42 -1.99 -16.21 -7.71
CA ALA A 42 -2.57 -15.41 -8.78
C ALA A 42 -1.80 -15.53 -10.10
N LYS A 43 -0.51 -15.89 -10.07
CA LYS A 43 0.31 -16.10 -11.29
C LYS A 43 -0.30 -17.14 -12.25
N ASN A 44 -0.99 -18.14 -11.71
CA ASN A 44 -1.58 -19.22 -12.50
C ASN A 44 -2.78 -18.76 -13.34
N LEU A 45 -3.30 -17.57 -13.06
CA LEU A 45 -4.45 -16.99 -13.74
C LEU A 45 -4.05 -16.09 -14.93
N GLY A 46 -2.75 -15.81 -15.12
CA GLY A 46 -2.27 -15.02 -16.27
C GLY A 46 -2.91 -13.64 -16.33
N GLU A 47 -3.43 -13.26 -17.49
CA GLU A 47 -4.11 -11.96 -17.70
C GLU A 47 -5.48 -11.86 -17.02
N ARG A 48 -6.04 -12.97 -16.52
CA ARG A 48 -7.37 -12.97 -15.87
C ARG A 48 -7.39 -12.20 -14.54
N VAL A 49 -6.24 -11.84 -13.98
CA VAL A 49 -6.17 -11.03 -12.76
C VAL A 49 -6.26 -9.53 -13.03
N LEU A 50 -6.13 -9.09 -14.28
CA LEU A 50 -6.28 -7.69 -14.63
C LEU A 50 -7.67 -7.17 -14.22
N GLY A 51 -7.71 -5.98 -13.65
CA GLY A 51 -8.90 -5.39 -13.02
C GLY A 51 -9.14 -5.83 -11.56
N THR A 52 -8.44 -6.84 -11.06
CA THR A 52 -8.60 -7.34 -9.68
C THR A 52 -7.45 -6.87 -8.79
N GLN A 53 -7.80 -6.29 -7.65
CA GLN A 53 -6.81 -5.81 -6.68
C GLN A 53 -6.12 -6.97 -5.96
N ASP A 54 -4.81 -6.88 -5.77
CA ASP A 54 -4.07 -7.86 -4.99
C ASP A 54 -4.50 -7.83 -3.51
N PRO A 55 -4.95 -8.95 -2.93
CA PRO A 55 -5.40 -9.00 -1.54
C PRO A 55 -4.25 -8.76 -0.55
N GLY A 56 -3.01 -9.13 -0.89
CA GLY A 56 -1.84 -8.88 -0.06
C GLY A 56 -1.55 -7.38 0.08
N ALA A 57 -1.47 -6.68 -1.04
CA ALA A 57 -1.31 -5.22 -1.09
C ALA A 57 -2.48 -4.50 -0.39
N THR A 58 -3.70 -5.00 -0.54
CA THR A 58 -4.89 -4.47 0.15
C THR A 58 -4.77 -4.62 1.67
N SER A 59 -4.36 -5.79 2.14
CA SER A 59 -4.15 -6.05 3.57
C SER A 59 -3.08 -5.13 4.17
N MET A 60 -1.99 -4.90 3.43
CA MET A 60 -0.96 -3.94 3.83
C MET A 60 -1.51 -2.51 3.90
N SER A 61 -2.39 -2.11 3.00
CA SER A 61 -3.03 -0.80 3.06
C SER A 61 -3.88 -0.62 4.32
N TYR A 62 -4.58 -1.66 4.77
CA TYR A 62 -5.33 -1.63 6.02
C TYR A 62 -4.42 -1.56 7.24
N LEU A 63 -3.29 -2.26 7.22
CA LEU A 63 -2.30 -2.19 8.30
C LEU A 63 -1.80 -0.74 8.50
N PHE A 64 -1.44 -0.05 7.43
CA PHE A 64 -0.99 1.34 7.53
C PHE A 64 -2.11 2.30 7.94
N GLN A 65 -3.35 2.07 7.49
CA GLN A 65 -4.51 2.82 7.98
C GLN A 65 -4.71 2.64 9.49
N GLY A 66 -4.56 1.41 9.98
CA GLY A 66 -4.60 1.12 11.42
C GLY A 66 -3.51 1.85 12.20
N PHE A 67 -2.27 1.87 11.70
CA PHE A 67 -1.19 2.63 12.34
C PHE A 67 -1.44 4.14 12.36
N SER A 68 -1.91 4.71 11.24
CA SER A 68 -2.27 6.12 11.15
C SER A 68 -3.39 6.49 12.13
N ALA A 69 -4.42 5.66 12.24
CA ALA A 69 -5.54 5.87 13.16
C ALA A 69 -5.15 5.69 14.64
N GLY A 70 -4.22 4.77 14.93
CA GLY A 70 -3.79 4.47 16.30
C GLY A 70 -2.76 5.44 16.88
N VAL A 71 -2.12 6.27 16.05
CA VAL A 71 -1.17 7.28 16.50
C VAL A 71 -1.90 8.61 16.79
N VAL A 72 -1.76 9.06 18.04
CA VAL A 72 -2.25 10.36 18.55
C VAL A 72 -1.21 11.43 18.29
#